data_AF-A0A8B7DWM1-F1
#
_entry.id   AF-A0A8B7DWM1-F1
#
_cell.length_a   1.000
_cell.length_b   1.000
_cell.length_c   1.000
_cell.angle_alpha   90.00
_cell.angle_beta   90.00
_cell.angle_gamma   90.00
#
_symmetry.space_group_name_H-M   'P 1'
#
loop_
_entity.id
_entity.type
_entity.pdbx_description
1 polymer ?
#
loop_
_entity_poly.entity_id
_entity_poly.type
_entity_poly.pdbx_seq_one_letter_code
_entity_poly.pdbx_strand_id
1 'polypeptide(L)'
;KIPKVEQNAVEKLDIKEIGDAMSGSTSELIQFLLPDIMKNFLHSERVVRVSALQVVALVLGQGLVHPAQCIPYLIAISTDNEHVCHAKAEQCLNDLDSRFPGFIHMKAIPGVKMAYQLQVIIQKNNGGYLVGYREIENKISLVNHVYTLLQSNKQHRRYFLKTLLQLVEHQKTPNDFQYFLVENLAYLNYNTCEEPLFLIHNIDNAVSVTGTNLLFNFKKLLRCSRIDEEDVELHDFDIPEKDISCLLTSSFGSMLLLELKCYLKSIFGLSESKCQKYSPSEPSKLNDKSLSKKTDKDFQSEHKELIFSTNRDRESMFKYYESFKQHIMNLDAEQHSDNEQTNERSTNKYEEETIKLEFQETDVSRCLSDDTRPALVQLRRSSRSSKGSSVEL
;
A
#
# COMPACT_ATOMS: atom_id res chain seq x y z
N LYS A 1 -46.46 -15.20 67.55
CA LYS A 1 -46.41 -13.93 66.78
C LYS A 1 -45.40 -14.14 65.66
N ILE A 2 -45.89 -14.36 64.44
CA ILE A 2 -45.09 -14.60 63.22
C ILE A 2 -44.96 -13.24 62.50
N PRO A 3 -43.81 -12.87 61.91
CA PRO A 3 -43.56 -11.54 61.37
C PRO A 3 -44.31 -11.31 60.05
N LYS A 4 -44.79 -10.08 59.84
CA LYS A 4 -45.39 -9.64 58.57
C LYS A 4 -44.30 -9.50 57.51
N VAL A 5 -44.44 -10.30 56.46
CA VAL A 5 -43.69 -10.27 55.21
C VAL A 5 -44.20 -9.12 54.33
N GLU A 6 -43.23 -8.34 53.85
CA GLU A 6 -43.16 -7.62 52.56
C GLU A 6 -44.47 -7.20 51.88
N GLN A 7 -44.78 -5.91 51.97
CA GLN A 7 -45.40 -5.15 50.89
C GLN A 7 -44.76 -3.77 50.91
N ASN A 8 -43.85 -3.50 49.96
CA ASN A 8 -43.59 -2.18 49.35
C ASN A 8 -42.21 -2.19 48.67
N ALA A 9 -42.17 -2.69 47.43
CA ALA A 9 -41.20 -2.29 46.42
C ALA A 9 -41.61 -2.91 45.08
N VAL A 10 -42.71 -2.43 44.51
CA VAL A 10 -42.85 -2.46 43.05
C VAL A 10 -42.80 -1.01 42.62
N GLU A 11 -41.58 -0.45 42.61
CA GLU A 11 -41.31 0.72 41.79
C GLU A 11 -41.73 0.36 40.38
N LYS A 12 -42.75 1.05 39.86
CA LYS A 12 -43.02 1.11 38.43
C LYS A 12 -41.83 1.83 37.79
N LEU A 13 -40.74 1.11 37.60
CA LEU A 13 -39.69 1.52 36.68
C LEU A 13 -40.34 1.61 35.31
N ASP A 14 -40.26 2.79 34.69
CA ASP A 14 -40.81 3.01 33.37
C ASP A 14 -40.15 2.00 32.42
N ILE A 15 -40.94 1.27 31.63
CA ILE A 15 -40.42 0.22 30.74
C ILE A 15 -39.43 0.83 29.74
N LYS A 16 -39.59 2.13 29.43
CA LYS A 16 -38.62 2.92 28.69
C LYS A 16 -37.31 3.12 29.45
N GLU A 17 -37.33 3.43 30.74
CA GLU A 17 -36.12 3.60 31.55
C GLU A 17 -35.34 2.29 31.73
N ILE A 18 -36.02 1.15 31.87
CA ILE A 18 -35.35 -0.17 31.86
C ILE A 18 -34.78 -0.49 30.47
N GLY A 19 -35.52 -0.17 29.41
CA GLY A 19 -35.06 -0.34 28.02
C GLY A 19 -33.84 0.53 27.70
N ASP A 20 -33.83 1.77 28.19
CA ASP A 20 -32.76 2.75 28.01
C ASP A 20 -31.54 2.40 28.90
N ALA A 21 -31.75 1.91 30.12
CA ALA A 21 -30.66 1.43 30.98
C ALA A 21 -30.00 0.15 30.43
N MET A 22 -30.80 -0.83 30.01
CA MET A 22 -30.29 -2.06 29.41
C MET A 22 -29.62 -1.83 28.05
N SER A 23 -30.17 -0.92 27.23
CA SER A 23 -29.55 -0.52 25.96
C SER A 23 -28.29 0.33 26.15
N GLY A 24 -28.27 1.19 27.17
CA GLY A 24 -27.08 1.94 27.59
C GLY A 24 -25.94 1.01 28.02
N SER A 25 -26.20 0.06 28.93
CA SER A 25 -25.19 -0.92 29.36
C SER A 25 -24.72 -1.83 28.22
N THR A 26 -25.60 -2.19 27.29
CA THR A 26 -25.23 -2.98 26.10
C THR A 26 -24.32 -2.18 25.16
N SER A 27 -24.63 -0.90 24.93
CA SER A 27 -23.82 -0.02 24.09
C SER A 27 -22.43 0.22 24.69
N GLU A 28 -22.34 0.46 25.99
CA GLU A 28 -21.07 0.62 26.71
C GLU A 28 -20.20 -0.65 26.61
N LEU A 29 -20.79 -1.82 26.82
CA LEU A 29 -20.08 -3.10 26.72
C LEU A 29 -19.56 -3.34 25.29
N ILE A 30 -20.39 -3.07 24.28
CA ILE A 30 -19.98 -3.21 22.87
C ILE A 30 -18.86 -2.24 22.53
N GLN A 31 -18.94 -0.98 22.96
CA GLN A 31 -17.88 0.00 22.73
C GLN A 31 -16.57 -0.41 23.40
N PHE A 32 -16.63 -1.03 24.59
CA PHE A 32 -15.46 -1.54 25.30
C PHE A 32 -14.81 -2.74 24.58
N LEU A 33 -15.61 -3.69 24.09
CA LEU A 33 -15.10 -4.91 23.43
C LEU A 33 -14.70 -4.71 21.97
N LEU A 34 -15.28 -3.71 21.30
CA LEU A 34 -15.12 -3.51 19.85
C LEU A 34 -13.65 -3.42 19.39
N PRO A 35 -12.72 -2.71 20.08
CA PRO A 35 -11.32 -2.67 19.68
C PRO A 35 -10.69 -4.06 19.57
N ASP A 36 -10.96 -4.96 20.53
CA ASP A 36 -10.42 -6.32 20.52
C ASP A 36 -11.09 -7.20 19.45
N ILE A 37 -12.39 -6.99 19.20
CA ILE A 37 -13.09 -7.64 18.09
C ILE A 37 -12.50 -7.19 16.74
N MET A 38 -12.22 -5.90 16.57
CA MET A 38 -11.65 -5.38 15.31
C MET A 38 -10.23 -5.89 15.06
N LYS A 39 -9.40 -6.09 16.09
CA LYS A 39 -8.07 -6.72 15.93
C LYS A 39 -8.15 -8.09 15.26
N ASN A 40 -9.22 -8.84 15.50
CA ASN A 40 -9.44 -10.17 14.91
C ASN A 40 -9.69 -10.14 13.38
N PHE A 41 -9.87 -8.96 12.77
CA PHE A 41 -9.87 -8.82 11.31
C PHE A 41 -8.50 -9.15 10.70
N LEU A 42 -7.42 -9.06 11.48
CA LEU A 42 -6.05 -9.38 11.08
C LEU A 42 -5.60 -10.76 11.59
N HIS A 43 -6.54 -11.67 11.85
CA HIS A 43 -6.22 -13.02 12.31
C HIS A 43 -5.85 -13.95 11.14
N SER A 44 -4.93 -14.89 11.34
CA SER A 44 -4.51 -15.88 10.32
C SER A 44 -5.67 -16.80 9.91
N GLU A 45 -6.43 -17.28 10.90
CA GLU A 45 -7.61 -18.13 10.69
C GLU A 45 -8.81 -17.38 10.11
N ARG A 46 -9.31 -17.89 8.98
CA ARG A 46 -10.48 -17.31 8.27
C ARG A 46 -11.74 -17.24 9.12
N VAL A 47 -11.99 -18.26 9.94
CA VAL A 47 -13.24 -18.37 10.73
C VAL A 47 -13.32 -17.22 11.73
N VAL A 48 -12.19 -16.88 12.35
CA VAL A 48 -12.07 -15.76 13.30
C VAL A 48 -12.37 -14.43 12.61
N ARG A 49 -11.81 -14.20 11.42
CA ARG A 49 -12.08 -12.98 10.64
C ARG A 49 -13.55 -12.85 10.24
N VAL A 50 -14.16 -13.93 9.76
CA VAL A 50 -15.59 -13.96 9.39
C VAL A 50 -16.47 -13.63 10.61
N SER A 51 -16.21 -14.25 11.76
CA SER A 51 -16.97 -13.98 12.99
C SER A 51 -16.82 -12.53 13.46
N ALA A 52 -15.60 -11.98 13.40
CA ALA A 52 -15.37 -10.58 13.74
C ALA A 52 -16.14 -9.63 12.82
N LEU A 53 -16.12 -9.88 11.50
CA LEU A 53 -16.88 -9.09 10.52
C LEU A 53 -18.38 -9.15 10.75
N GLN A 54 -18.92 -10.32 11.09
CA GLN A 54 -20.36 -10.47 11.40
C GLN A 54 -20.77 -9.60 12.60
N VAL A 55 -19.97 -9.62 13.68
CA VAL A 55 -20.26 -8.82 14.87
C VAL A 55 -20.18 -7.32 14.54
N VAL A 56 -19.11 -6.87 13.87
CA VAL A 56 -18.95 -5.45 13.50
C VAL A 56 -20.06 -4.98 12.56
N ALA A 57 -20.49 -5.81 11.60
CA ALA A 57 -21.59 -5.47 10.70
C ALA A 57 -22.91 -5.26 11.46
N LEU A 58 -23.20 -6.08 12.48
CA LEU A 58 -24.39 -5.90 13.33
C LEU A 58 -24.30 -4.63 14.18
N VAL A 59 -23.13 -4.37 14.78
CA VAL A 59 -22.87 -3.19 15.61
C VAL A 59 -23.02 -1.91 14.79
N LEU A 60 -22.50 -1.87 13.57
CA LEU A 60 -22.65 -0.75 12.64
C LEU A 60 -24.10 -0.59 12.17
N GLY A 61 -24.78 -1.69 11.86
CA GLY A 61 -26.19 -1.67 11.43
C GLY A 61 -27.15 -1.11 12.48
N GLN A 62 -26.83 -1.30 13.76
CA GLN A 62 -27.59 -0.78 14.90
C GLN A 62 -27.16 0.64 15.33
N GLY A 63 -26.09 1.19 14.78
CA GLY A 63 -25.62 2.53 15.12
C GLY A 63 -25.05 2.66 16.54
N LEU A 64 -24.58 1.56 17.14
CA LEU A 64 -24.08 1.54 18.53
C LEU A 64 -22.71 2.24 18.69
N VAL A 65 -21.99 2.48 17.59
CA VAL A 65 -20.63 3.01 17.62
C VAL A 65 -20.39 4.02 16.50
N HIS A 66 -19.43 4.92 16.71
CA HIS A 66 -18.98 5.82 15.66
C HIS A 66 -18.26 5.04 14.55
N PRO A 67 -18.69 5.12 13.28
CA PRO A 67 -18.23 4.22 12.23
C PRO A 67 -16.78 4.43 11.79
N ALA A 68 -16.22 5.63 11.99
CA ALA A 68 -14.89 5.97 11.49
C ALA A 68 -13.76 5.07 12.03
N GLN A 69 -13.92 4.46 13.21
CA GLN A 69 -12.94 3.52 13.76
C GLN A 69 -12.97 2.15 13.06
N CYS A 70 -14.10 1.78 12.46
CA CYS A 70 -14.29 0.49 11.78
C CYS A 70 -13.83 0.52 10.31
N ILE A 71 -13.82 1.69 9.67
CA ILE A 71 -13.54 1.82 8.22
C ILE A 71 -12.19 1.23 7.82
N PRO A 72 -11.06 1.50 8.51
CA PRO A 72 -9.78 0.89 8.14
C PRO A 72 -9.81 -0.65 8.15
N TYR A 73 -10.48 -1.24 9.14
CA TYR A 73 -10.64 -2.70 9.26
C TYR A 73 -11.54 -3.27 8.16
N LEU A 74 -12.63 -2.57 7.82
CA LEU A 74 -13.50 -2.96 6.72
C LEU A 74 -12.78 -2.89 5.36
N ILE A 75 -11.94 -1.88 5.14
CA ILE A 75 -11.08 -1.78 3.95
C ILE A 75 -10.05 -2.92 3.93
N ALA A 76 -9.47 -3.28 5.08
CA ALA A 76 -8.53 -4.39 5.14
C ALA A 76 -9.21 -5.71 4.75
N ILE A 77 -10.32 -6.05 5.40
CA ILE A 77 -11.02 -7.32 5.15
C ILE A 77 -11.72 -7.38 3.79
N SER A 78 -12.00 -6.22 3.14
CA SER A 78 -12.44 -6.22 1.74
C SER A 78 -11.38 -6.76 0.77
N THR A 79 -10.12 -6.86 1.21
CA THR A 79 -9.05 -7.48 0.42
C THR A 79 -8.90 -8.99 0.67
N ASP A 80 -9.66 -9.58 1.60
CA ASP A 80 -9.57 -11.01 1.95
C ASP A 80 -9.92 -11.93 0.76
N ASN A 81 -9.18 -13.03 0.60
CA ASN A 81 -9.39 -14.01 -0.46
C ASN A 81 -10.80 -14.63 -0.42
N GLU A 82 -11.39 -14.78 0.76
CA GLU A 82 -12.72 -15.37 0.94
C GLU A 82 -13.85 -14.49 0.39
N HIS A 83 -14.78 -15.07 -0.37
CA HIS A 83 -15.84 -14.30 -1.02
C HIS A 83 -16.82 -13.68 -0.04
N VAL A 84 -17.17 -14.45 1.00
CA VAL A 84 -18.09 -14.00 2.04
C VAL A 84 -17.55 -12.78 2.79
N CYS A 85 -16.24 -12.76 3.07
CA CYS A 85 -15.58 -11.65 3.75
C CYS A 85 -15.65 -10.36 2.92
N HIS A 86 -15.11 -10.39 1.70
CA HIS A 86 -14.99 -9.16 0.93
C HIS A 86 -16.35 -8.61 0.52
N ALA A 87 -17.27 -9.44 0.03
CA ALA A 87 -18.59 -8.97 -0.40
C ALA A 87 -19.37 -8.30 0.75
N LYS A 88 -19.28 -8.87 1.96
CA LYS A 88 -19.95 -8.28 3.13
C LYS A 88 -19.30 -6.98 3.59
N ALA A 89 -17.97 -6.90 3.53
CA ALA A 89 -17.22 -5.70 3.88
C ALA A 89 -17.47 -4.55 2.89
N GLU A 90 -17.49 -4.84 1.59
CA GLU A 90 -17.83 -3.87 0.54
C GLU A 90 -19.25 -3.35 0.71
N GLN A 91 -20.21 -4.22 1.04
CA GLN A 91 -21.57 -3.80 1.39
C GLN A 91 -21.57 -2.81 2.56
N CYS A 92 -20.88 -3.13 3.66
CA CYS A 92 -20.78 -2.21 4.80
C CYS A 92 -20.11 -0.89 4.42
N LEU A 93 -19.07 -0.89 3.59
CA LEU A 93 -18.42 0.33 3.11
C LEU A 93 -19.35 1.19 2.25
N ASN A 94 -20.15 0.57 1.36
CA ASN A 94 -21.16 1.28 0.56
C ASN A 94 -22.23 1.92 1.45
N ASP A 95 -22.73 1.17 2.44
CA ASP A 95 -23.73 1.68 3.39
C ASP A 95 -23.16 2.86 4.21
N LEU A 96 -21.88 2.78 4.60
CA LEU A 96 -21.20 3.86 5.32
C LEU A 96 -20.97 5.09 4.44
N ASP A 97 -20.55 4.93 3.18
CA ASP A 97 -20.33 6.05 2.27
C ASP A 97 -21.64 6.81 1.98
N SER A 98 -22.73 6.07 1.80
CA SER A 98 -24.06 6.67 1.60
C SER A 98 -24.57 7.43 2.82
N ARG A 99 -24.27 6.98 4.04
CA ARG A 99 -24.75 7.60 5.29
C ARG A 99 -23.83 8.69 5.81
N PHE A 100 -22.53 8.56 5.59
CA PHE A 100 -21.48 9.45 6.11
C PHE A 100 -20.49 9.83 4.99
N PRO A 101 -20.90 10.64 3.99
CA PRO A 101 -20.04 11.02 2.88
C PRO A 101 -18.73 11.64 3.35
N GLY A 102 -17.60 11.21 2.76
CA GLY A 102 -16.26 11.71 3.08
C GLY A 102 -15.54 10.96 4.21
N PHE A 103 -16.22 10.13 5.00
CA PHE A 103 -15.55 9.32 6.03
C PHE A 103 -14.60 8.28 5.42
N ILE A 104 -14.98 7.68 4.28
CA ILE A 104 -14.13 6.73 3.55
C ILE A 104 -12.82 7.42 3.14
N HIS A 105 -12.91 8.65 2.59
CA HIS A 105 -11.73 9.43 2.21
C HIS A 105 -10.77 9.66 3.39
N MET A 106 -11.29 10.08 4.54
CA MET A 106 -10.46 10.33 5.75
C MET A 106 -9.77 9.08 6.29
N LYS A 107 -10.28 7.88 5.96
CA LYS A 107 -9.81 6.60 6.50
C LYS A 107 -9.20 5.67 5.44
N ALA A 108 -9.15 6.10 4.17
CA ALA A 108 -8.67 5.29 3.05
C ALA A 108 -7.20 4.89 3.22
N ILE A 109 -6.29 5.83 3.51
CA ILE A 109 -4.86 5.54 3.65
C ILE A 109 -4.55 4.62 4.84
N PRO A 110 -5.09 4.85 6.05
CA PRO A 110 -5.01 3.87 7.14
C PRO A 110 -5.57 2.49 6.75
N GLY A 111 -6.68 2.46 6.02
CA GLY A 111 -7.28 1.22 5.51
C GLY A 111 -6.35 0.46 4.56
N VAL A 112 -5.70 1.14 3.60
CA VAL A 112 -4.74 0.51 2.69
C VAL A 112 -3.52 -0.05 3.43
N LYS A 113 -3.02 0.66 4.46
CA LYS A 113 -1.93 0.15 5.32
C LYS A 113 -2.35 -1.11 6.08
N MET A 114 -3.60 -1.15 6.56
CA MET A 114 -4.15 -2.30 7.27
C MET A 114 -4.47 -3.46 6.30
N ALA A 115 -4.87 -3.17 5.07
CA ALA A 115 -4.98 -4.16 4.00
C ALA A 115 -3.63 -4.80 3.72
N TYR A 116 -2.56 -4.01 3.60
CA TYR A 116 -1.21 -4.54 3.48
C TYR A 116 -0.84 -5.48 4.64
N GLN A 117 -1.16 -5.11 5.89
CA GLN A 117 -0.94 -5.99 7.06
C GLN A 117 -1.70 -7.32 6.95
N LEU A 118 -2.98 -7.28 6.55
CA LEU A 118 -3.76 -8.50 6.33
C LEU A 118 -3.15 -9.36 5.22
N GLN A 119 -2.76 -8.75 4.10
CA GLN A 119 -2.18 -9.47 2.96
C GLN A 119 -0.84 -10.11 3.32
N VAL A 120 -0.03 -9.46 4.14
CA VAL A 120 1.19 -10.05 4.71
C VAL A 120 0.87 -11.34 5.48
N ILE A 121 -0.21 -11.37 6.25
CA ILE A 121 -0.62 -12.54 7.05
C ILE A 121 -1.17 -13.67 6.16
N ILE A 122 -2.04 -13.35 5.20
CA ILE A 122 -2.75 -14.37 4.42
C ILE A 122 -1.96 -14.87 3.20
N GLN A 123 -1.07 -14.06 2.62
CA GLN A 123 -0.30 -14.44 1.43
C GLN A 123 1.08 -15.00 1.74
N LYS A 124 1.81 -14.52 2.77
CA LYS A 124 3.21 -14.94 3.00
C LYS A 124 3.37 -16.43 3.32
N ASN A 125 2.30 -17.12 3.73
CA ASN A 125 2.32 -18.57 3.91
C ASN A 125 2.54 -19.36 2.60
N ASN A 126 2.40 -18.71 1.43
CA ASN A 126 2.54 -19.34 0.12
C ASN A 126 3.94 -19.23 -0.51
N GLY A 127 4.93 -18.67 0.20
CA GLY A 127 6.32 -18.61 -0.26
C GLY A 127 6.59 -17.65 -1.44
N GLY A 128 5.59 -16.89 -1.86
CA GLY A 128 5.70 -15.84 -2.88
C GLY A 128 5.90 -14.44 -2.29
N TYR A 129 6.17 -13.47 -3.16
CA TYR A 129 6.12 -12.05 -2.82
C TYR A 129 4.67 -11.61 -2.63
N LEU A 130 4.48 -10.48 -1.94
CA LEU A 130 3.16 -9.93 -1.70
C LEU A 130 2.56 -9.36 -3.00
N VAL A 131 1.36 -9.80 -3.34
CA VAL A 131 0.65 -9.38 -4.56
C VAL A 131 -0.42 -8.35 -4.23
N GLY A 132 -0.45 -7.26 -5.00
CA GLY A 132 -1.38 -6.13 -4.88
C GLY A 132 -2.68 -6.26 -5.68
N TYR A 133 -2.92 -7.39 -6.33
CA TYR A 133 -4.11 -7.63 -7.14
C TYR A 133 -4.75 -8.99 -6.84
N ARG A 134 -6.02 -9.14 -7.24
CA ARG A 134 -6.71 -10.41 -7.37
C ARG A 134 -6.81 -10.78 -8.84
N GLU A 135 -6.61 -12.06 -9.14
CA GLU A 135 -6.78 -12.61 -10.48
C GLU A 135 -8.01 -13.53 -10.48
N ILE A 136 -9.04 -13.15 -11.24
CA ILE A 136 -10.22 -13.99 -11.51
C ILE A 136 -10.25 -14.27 -13.02
N GLU A 137 -10.72 -13.31 -13.81
CA GLU A 137 -10.63 -13.30 -15.27
C GLU A 137 -9.57 -12.29 -15.74
N ASN A 138 -9.44 -11.18 -15.00
CA ASN A 138 -8.47 -10.13 -15.20
C ASN A 138 -7.85 -9.76 -13.86
N LYS A 139 -6.65 -9.18 -13.89
CA LYS A 139 -6.01 -8.60 -12.70
C LYS A 139 -6.73 -7.32 -12.30
N ILE A 140 -7.22 -7.29 -11.05
CA ILE A 140 -7.90 -6.14 -10.45
C ILE A 140 -7.21 -5.83 -9.12
N SER A 141 -6.89 -4.56 -8.89
CA SER A 141 -6.31 -4.08 -7.65
C SER A 141 -7.09 -4.53 -6.41
N LEU A 142 -6.41 -4.98 -5.37
CA LEU A 142 -7.05 -5.37 -4.11
C LEU A 142 -7.80 -4.20 -3.47
N VAL A 143 -7.30 -2.98 -3.63
CA VAL A 143 -7.95 -1.76 -3.09
C VAL A 143 -8.91 -1.09 -4.08
N ASN A 144 -9.32 -1.78 -5.15
CA ASN A 144 -10.15 -1.18 -6.20
C ASN A 144 -11.51 -0.68 -5.68
N HIS A 145 -12.16 -1.41 -4.76
CA HIS A 145 -13.45 -0.96 -4.21
C HIS A 145 -13.35 0.39 -3.49
N VAL A 146 -12.32 0.58 -2.67
CA VAL A 146 -12.07 1.87 -2.00
C VAL A 146 -11.82 2.95 -3.03
N TYR A 147 -11.06 2.67 -4.08
CA TYR A 147 -10.85 3.61 -5.16
C TYR A 147 -12.17 4.00 -5.86
N THR A 148 -13.05 3.03 -6.15
CA THR A 148 -14.37 3.27 -6.74
C THR A 148 -15.24 4.17 -5.86
N LEU A 149 -15.26 3.96 -4.54
CA LEU A 149 -15.98 4.84 -3.59
C LEU A 149 -15.48 6.29 -3.63
N LEU A 150 -14.19 6.50 -3.86
CA LEU A 150 -13.59 7.83 -3.94
C LEU A 150 -13.68 8.46 -5.34
N GLN A 151 -14.02 7.67 -6.36
CA GLN A 151 -13.81 8.03 -7.76
C GLN A 151 -14.66 9.21 -8.20
N SER A 152 -15.89 9.34 -7.68
CA SER A 152 -16.84 10.41 -8.03
C SER A 152 -16.37 11.79 -7.58
N ASN A 153 -15.64 11.87 -6.45
CA ASN A 153 -15.10 13.11 -5.92
C ASN A 153 -13.65 13.29 -6.36
N LYS A 154 -13.44 14.21 -7.31
CA LYS A 154 -12.13 14.51 -7.91
C LYS A 154 -11.05 14.86 -6.86
N GLN A 155 -11.41 15.61 -5.80
CA GLN A 155 -10.44 15.99 -4.76
C GLN A 155 -10.03 14.77 -3.93
N HIS A 156 -11.01 13.97 -3.49
CA HIS A 156 -10.73 12.76 -2.71
C HIS A 156 -9.91 11.74 -3.51
N ARG A 157 -10.27 11.53 -4.79
CA ARG A 157 -9.55 10.65 -5.72
C ARG A 157 -8.10 11.10 -5.90
N ARG A 158 -7.88 12.38 -6.22
CA ARG A 158 -6.53 12.93 -6.42
C ARG A 158 -5.68 12.87 -5.17
N TYR A 159 -6.26 13.17 -4.01
CA TYR A 159 -5.57 13.01 -2.73
C TYR A 159 -5.14 11.56 -2.51
N PHE A 160 -6.07 10.61 -2.66
CA PHE A 160 -5.79 9.19 -2.48
C PHE A 160 -4.64 8.71 -3.39
N LEU A 161 -4.74 8.96 -4.70
CA LEU A 161 -3.70 8.59 -5.67
C LEU A 161 -2.35 9.24 -5.34
N LYS A 162 -2.33 10.54 -5.02
CA LYS A 162 -1.09 11.26 -4.69
C LYS A 162 -0.44 10.72 -3.42
N THR A 163 -1.23 10.44 -2.38
CA THR A 163 -0.68 9.89 -1.13
C THR A 163 -0.15 8.48 -1.30
N LEU A 164 -0.78 7.64 -2.15
CA LEU A 164 -0.21 6.32 -2.47
C LEU A 164 1.15 6.44 -3.19
N LEU A 165 1.28 7.35 -4.16
CA LEU A 165 2.56 7.62 -4.83
C LEU A 165 3.65 8.08 -3.83
N GLN A 166 3.31 8.99 -2.93
CA GLN A 166 4.22 9.46 -1.89
C GLN A 166 4.67 8.35 -0.94
N LEU A 167 3.78 7.40 -0.61
CA LEU A 167 4.15 6.23 0.19
C LEU A 167 5.14 5.33 -0.54
N VAL A 168 4.97 5.14 -1.85
CA VAL A 168 5.92 4.37 -2.68
C VAL A 168 7.28 5.06 -2.72
N GLU A 169 7.32 6.37 -2.93
CA GLU A 169 8.56 7.13 -3.02
C GLU A 169 9.32 7.21 -1.68
N HIS A 170 8.61 7.17 -0.56
CA HIS A 170 9.22 7.37 0.75
C HIS A 170 10.24 6.27 1.10
N GLN A 171 11.49 6.67 1.32
CA GLN A 171 12.62 5.75 1.52
C GLN A 171 12.52 4.84 2.76
N LYS A 172 11.68 5.20 3.74
CA LYS A 172 11.43 4.34 4.93
C LYS A 172 10.31 3.33 4.73
N THR A 173 9.59 3.41 3.62
CA THR A 173 8.56 2.43 3.29
C THR A 173 9.23 1.09 2.96
N PRO A 174 8.81 -0.02 3.59
CA PRO A 174 9.34 -1.34 3.26
C PRO A 174 9.15 -1.69 1.78
N ASN A 175 10.14 -2.35 1.17
CA ASN A 175 10.13 -2.70 -0.26
C ASN A 175 8.90 -3.52 -0.66
N ASP A 176 8.46 -4.45 0.20
CA ASP A 176 7.25 -5.25 -0.03
C ASP A 176 5.98 -4.40 -0.03
N PHE A 177 5.92 -3.37 0.81
CA PHE A 177 4.82 -2.42 0.78
C PHE A 177 4.88 -1.49 -0.44
N GLN A 178 6.05 -0.99 -0.83
CA GLN A 178 6.21 -0.20 -2.07
C GLN A 178 5.73 -0.98 -3.29
N TYR A 179 6.15 -2.24 -3.42
CA TYR A 179 5.76 -3.11 -4.52
C TYR A 179 4.26 -3.40 -4.53
N PHE A 180 3.69 -3.73 -3.36
CA PHE A 180 2.25 -3.93 -3.18
C PHE A 180 1.44 -2.71 -3.65
N LEU A 181 1.86 -1.50 -3.27
CA LEU A 181 1.17 -0.27 -3.66
C LEU A 181 1.23 -0.01 -5.18
N VAL A 182 2.38 -0.27 -5.81
CA VAL A 182 2.57 -0.05 -7.24
C VAL A 182 1.74 -1.04 -8.06
N GLU A 183 1.67 -2.30 -7.65
CA GLU A 183 0.75 -3.27 -8.28
C GLU A 183 -0.71 -2.84 -8.13
N ASN A 184 -1.13 -2.39 -6.94
CA ASN A 184 -2.48 -1.85 -6.77
C ASN A 184 -2.73 -0.68 -7.75
N LEU A 185 -1.82 0.29 -7.83
CA LEU A 185 -1.94 1.40 -8.79
C LEU A 185 -2.00 0.91 -10.25
N ALA A 186 -1.21 -0.08 -10.65
CA ALA A 186 -1.21 -0.61 -12.00
C ALA A 186 -2.56 -1.25 -12.41
N TYR A 187 -3.31 -1.79 -11.46
CA TYR A 187 -4.55 -2.55 -11.71
C TYR A 187 -5.81 -1.86 -11.17
N LEU A 188 -5.77 -0.55 -10.88
CA LEU A 188 -6.98 0.23 -10.60
C LEU A 188 -7.85 0.37 -11.86
N ASN A 189 -9.18 0.34 -11.69
CA ASN A 189 -10.13 0.52 -12.78
C ASN A 189 -10.33 2.00 -13.09
N TYR A 190 -9.40 2.57 -13.88
CA TYR A 190 -9.49 3.95 -14.35
C TYR A 190 -10.62 4.13 -15.37
N ASN A 191 -11.46 5.14 -15.17
CA ASN A 191 -12.60 5.41 -16.07
C ASN A 191 -12.22 6.30 -17.25
N THR A 192 -11.35 7.29 -16.99
CA THR A 192 -11.03 8.35 -17.96
C THR A 192 -9.54 8.56 -18.05
N CYS A 193 -9.07 9.12 -19.18
CA CYS A 193 -7.67 9.46 -19.37
C CYS A 193 -7.10 10.40 -18.29
N GLU A 194 -7.93 11.21 -17.63
CA GLU A 194 -7.48 12.16 -16.60
C GLU A 194 -6.75 11.47 -15.45
N GLU A 195 -7.18 10.28 -15.05
CA GLU A 195 -6.66 9.57 -13.88
C GLU A 195 -5.22 9.04 -14.08
N PRO A 196 -4.89 8.28 -15.15
CA PRO A 196 -3.51 7.89 -15.43
C PRO A 196 -2.63 9.08 -15.82
N LEU A 197 -3.15 10.12 -16.48
CA LEU A 197 -2.39 11.35 -16.73
C LEU A 197 -2.02 12.07 -15.44
N PHE A 198 -2.94 12.13 -14.47
CA PHE A 198 -2.67 12.67 -13.14
C PHE A 198 -1.55 11.89 -12.44
N LEU A 199 -1.56 10.56 -12.51
CA LEU A 199 -0.50 9.73 -11.94
C LEU A 199 0.85 9.99 -12.61
N ILE A 200 0.91 9.94 -13.94
CA ILE A 200 2.14 10.17 -14.71
C ILE A 200 2.74 11.54 -14.37
N HIS A 201 1.94 12.59 -14.35
CA HIS A 201 2.40 13.93 -13.99
C HIS A 201 2.96 14.01 -12.56
N ASN A 202 2.32 13.35 -11.59
CA ASN A 202 2.82 13.35 -10.22
C ASN A 202 4.07 12.47 -10.05
N ILE A 203 4.18 11.38 -10.81
CA ILE A 203 5.40 10.55 -10.88
C ILE A 203 6.57 11.39 -11.40
N ASP A 204 6.36 12.15 -12.48
CA ASP A 204 7.40 13.00 -13.07
C ASP A 204 7.88 14.06 -12.09
N ASN A 205 6.95 14.72 -11.40
CA ASN A 205 7.29 15.72 -10.38
C ASN A 205 8.04 15.12 -9.18
N ALA A 206 7.62 13.95 -8.72
CA ALA A 206 8.25 13.24 -7.60
C ALA A 206 9.68 12.83 -7.96
N VAL A 207 9.82 12.09 -9.06
CA VAL A 207 11.10 11.48 -9.46
C VAL A 207 12.10 12.49 -10.04
N SER A 208 11.66 13.62 -10.60
CA SER A 208 12.60 14.62 -11.15
C SER A 208 13.60 15.13 -10.09
N VAL A 209 13.13 15.42 -8.88
CA VAL A 209 14.00 15.89 -7.79
C VAL A 209 14.71 14.72 -7.11
N THR A 210 13.97 13.69 -6.70
CA THR A 210 14.54 12.57 -5.93
C THR A 210 15.46 11.70 -6.77
N GLY A 211 15.09 11.43 -8.02
CA GLY A 211 15.87 10.66 -8.99
C GLY A 211 17.20 11.31 -9.36
N THR A 212 17.23 12.63 -9.60
CA THR A 212 18.48 13.35 -9.87
C THR A 212 19.45 13.28 -8.68
N ASN A 213 18.94 13.43 -7.46
CA ASN A 213 19.73 13.30 -6.24
C ASN A 213 20.27 11.87 -6.07
N LEU A 214 19.42 10.86 -6.25
CA LEU A 214 19.82 9.45 -6.21
C LEU A 214 20.90 9.15 -7.27
N LEU A 215 20.72 9.61 -8.51
CA LEU A 215 21.68 9.41 -9.59
C LEU A 215 23.03 10.08 -9.29
N PHE A 216 23.02 11.29 -8.73
CA PHE A 216 24.22 11.96 -8.25
C PHE A 216 24.93 11.14 -7.16
N ASN A 217 24.18 10.61 -6.19
CA ASN A 217 24.74 9.76 -5.14
C ASN A 217 25.32 8.45 -5.68
N PHE A 218 24.67 7.84 -6.68
CA PHE A 218 25.21 6.67 -7.37
C PHE A 218 26.56 7.01 -8.02
N LYS A 219 26.64 8.10 -8.80
CA LYS A 219 27.90 8.53 -9.44
C LYS A 219 29.01 8.80 -8.42
N LYS A 220 28.68 9.47 -7.31
CA LYS A 220 29.62 9.77 -6.23
C LYS A 220 30.15 8.48 -5.58
N LEU A 221 29.26 7.54 -5.29
CA LEU A 221 29.61 6.28 -4.64
C LEU A 221 30.42 5.37 -5.56
N LEU A 222 30.05 5.32 -6.85
CA LEU A 222 30.75 4.60 -7.90
C LEU A 222 32.09 5.25 -8.30
N ARG A 223 32.45 6.39 -7.67
CA ARG A 223 33.64 7.20 -8.01
C ARG A 223 33.75 7.48 -9.51
N CYS A 224 32.61 7.62 -10.20
CA CYS A 224 32.54 8.03 -11.59
C CYS A 224 33.10 9.45 -11.68
N SER A 225 34.42 9.54 -11.90
CA SER A 225 35.17 10.79 -11.86
C SER A 225 34.98 11.62 -13.14
N ARG A 226 34.26 11.06 -14.13
CA ARG A 226 33.93 11.70 -15.40
C ARG A 226 32.45 11.48 -15.68
N ILE A 227 31.71 12.57 -15.82
CA ILE A 227 30.26 12.59 -16.04
C ILE A 227 29.91 12.16 -17.49
N ASP A 228 30.93 12.02 -18.36
CA ASP A 228 30.78 12.00 -19.82
C ASP A 228 31.36 10.76 -20.53
N GLU A 229 31.86 9.75 -19.81
CA GLU A 229 32.33 8.49 -20.44
C GLU A 229 31.26 7.39 -20.27
N GLU A 230 30.80 6.86 -21.40
CA GLU A 230 29.75 5.83 -21.50
C GLU A 230 30.16 4.46 -20.95
N ASP A 231 31.45 4.28 -20.60
CA ASP A 231 32.03 2.99 -20.23
C ASP A 231 32.61 3.02 -18.80
N VAL A 232 31.74 3.05 -17.78
CA VAL A 232 32.17 2.79 -16.40
C VAL A 232 32.16 1.27 -16.19
N GLU A 233 33.29 0.62 -16.46
CA GLU A 233 33.47 -0.78 -16.06
C GLU A 233 33.58 -0.88 -14.53
N LEU A 234 32.53 -1.44 -13.91
CA LEU A 234 32.41 -1.64 -12.45
C LEU A 234 33.47 -2.55 -11.82
N HIS A 235 34.34 -3.17 -12.63
CA HIS A 235 35.25 -4.21 -12.17
C HIS A 235 36.35 -3.71 -11.23
N ASP A 236 36.58 -2.39 -11.13
CA ASP A 236 37.78 -1.84 -10.48
C ASP A 236 37.54 -1.00 -9.22
N PHE A 237 36.32 -0.97 -8.66
CA PHE A 237 36.03 -0.15 -7.48
C PHE A 237 35.84 -0.95 -6.19
N ASP A 238 36.75 -0.76 -5.23
CA ASP A 238 36.63 -1.17 -3.82
C ASP A 238 35.55 -0.34 -3.10
N ILE A 239 34.29 -0.57 -3.45
CA ILE A 239 33.14 0.08 -2.80
C ILE A 239 32.56 -0.88 -1.76
N PRO A 240 32.30 -0.42 -0.52
CA PRO A 240 31.60 -1.23 0.45
C PRO A 240 30.22 -1.67 -0.07
N GLU A 241 30.00 -2.98 -0.16
CA GLU A 241 28.75 -3.58 -0.65
C GLU A 241 27.51 -3.05 0.09
N LYS A 242 27.68 -2.73 1.38
CA LYS A 242 26.64 -2.14 2.23
C LYS A 242 26.15 -0.77 1.74
N ASP A 243 27.07 0.08 1.29
CA ASP A 243 26.73 1.46 0.88
C ASP A 243 25.94 1.45 -0.45
N ILE A 244 26.34 0.59 -1.39
CA ILE A 244 25.61 0.37 -2.65
C ILE A 244 24.23 -0.21 -2.36
N SER A 245 24.15 -1.22 -1.48
CA SER A 245 22.89 -1.87 -1.14
C SER A 245 21.89 -0.91 -0.48
N CYS A 246 22.37 -0.01 0.39
CA CYS A 246 21.55 1.04 1.00
C CYS A 246 21.01 1.99 -0.08
N LEU A 247 21.88 2.49 -0.96
CA LEU A 247 21.50 3.42 -2.02
C LEU A 247 20.51 2.80 -3.03
N LEU A 248 20.72 1.54 -3.42
CA LEU A 248 19.76 0.79 -4.24
C LEU A 248 18.40 0.72 -3.57
N THR A 249 18.37 0.38 -2.28
CA THR A 249 17.12 0.26 -1.53
C THR A 249 16.39 1.61 -1.46
N SER A 250 17.11 2.70 -1.24
CA SER A 250 16.55 4.05 -1.28
C SER A 250 16.02 4.46 -2.65
N SER A 251 16.47 3.81 -3.73
CA SER A 251 16.06 4.11 -5.11
C SER A 251 14.91 3.27 -5.64
N PHE A 252 14.56 2.16 -4.98
CA PHE A 252 13.53 1.22 -5.48
C PHE A 252 12.15 1.88 -5.64
N GLY A 253 11.75 2.75 -4.71
CA GLY A 253 10.51 3.50 -4.82
C GLY A 253 10.45 4.30 -6.12
N SER A 254 11.49 5.10 -6.42
CA SER A 254 11.56 5.89 -7.65
C SER A 254 11.59 5.01 -8.91
N MET A 255 12.31 3.89 -8.89
CA MET A 255 12.32 2.95 -10.02
C MET A 255 10.94 2.35 -10.29
N LEU A 256 10.25 1.87 -9.25
CA LEU A 256 8.92 1.30 -9.40
C LEU A 256 7.90 2.33 -9.94
N LEU A 257 8.03 3.59 -9.55
CA LEU A 257 7.21 4.67 -10.10
C LEU A 257 7.50 4.94 -11.59
N LEU A 258 8.77 4.90 -12.00
CA LEU A 258 9.16 5.04 -13.41
C LEU A 258 8.63 3.87 -14.26
N GLU A 259 8.75 2.64 -13.77
CA GLU A 259 8.17 1.45 -14.42
C GLU A 259 6.64 1.55 -14.50
N LEU A 260 5.97 2.03 -13.44
CA LEU A 260 4.53 2.28 -13.43
C LEU A 260 4.13 3.32 -14.49
N LYS A 261 4.87 4.43 -14.62
CA LYS A 261 4.67 5.42 -15.70
C LYS A 261 4.74 4.75 -17.07
N CYS A 262 5.79 3.98 -17.34
CA CYS A 262 5.97 3.27 -18.61
C CYS A 262 4.82 2.31 -18.91
N TYR A 263 4.40 1.55 -17.90
CA TYR A 263 3.25 0.64 -18.01
C TYR A 263 1.95 1.39 -18.30
N LEU A 264 1.61 2.44 -17.55
CA LEU A 264 0.38 3.22 -17.75
C LEU A 264 0.35 3.87 -19.15
N LYS A 265 1.49 4.38 -19.64
CA LYS A 265 1.61 4.89 -21.01
C LYS A 265 1.32 3.81 -22.05
N SER A 266 1.90 2.62 -21.87
CA SER A 266 1.75 1.48 -22.78
C SER A 266 0.31 0.94 -22.80
N ILE A 267 -0.24 0.60 -21.63
CA ILE A 267 -1.55 -0.07 -21.53
C ILE A 267 -2.70 0.82 -21.98
N PHE A 268 -2.61 2.14 -21.81
CA PHE A 268 -3.64 3.08 -22.24
C PHE A 268 -3.31 3.81 -23.55
N GLY A 269 -2.15 3.54 -24.17
CA GLY A 269 -1.72 4.18 -25.40
C GLY A 269 -1.58 5.70 -25.27
N LEU A 270 -1.05 6.18 -24.16
CA LEU A 270 -0.86 7.62 -23.91
C LEU A 270 0.45 8.08 -24.58
N SER A 271 0.32 9.00 -25.53
CA SER A 271 1.47 9.61 -26.21
C SER A 271 2.22 10.57 -25.30
N GLU A 272 3.53 10.70 -25.50
CA GLU A 272 4.39 11.61 -24.75
C GLU A 272 3.87 13.05 -24.70
N SER A 273 3.55 13.62 -25.86
CA SER A 273 3.01 15.00 -25.94
C SER A 273 1.72 15.19 -25.14
N LYS A 274 0.91 14.15 -24.94
CA LYS A 274 -0.32 14.23 -24.15
C LYS A 274 -0.02 14.21 -22.64
N CYS A 275 1.00 13.46 -22.23
CA CYS A 275 1.49 13.45 -20.85
C CYS A 275 2.11 14.81 -20.47
N GLN A 276 2.96 15.36 -21.33
CA GLN A 276 3.64 16.65 -21.10
C GLN A 276 2.66 17.83 -21.02
N LYS A 277 1.68 17.90 -21.95
CA LYS A 277 0.69 18.98 -21.98
C LYS A 277 -0.34 18.91 -20.84
N TYR A 278 -0.41 17.80 -20.11
CA TYR A 278 -1.40 17.65 -19.06
C TYR A 278 -1.10 18.58 -17.87
N SER A 279 -2.09 19.37 -17.48
CA SER A 279 -2.04 20.16 -16.25
C SER A 279 -3.17 19.77 -15.29
N PRO A 280 -2.88 19.51 -14.00
CA PRO A 280 -3.92 19.20 -13.01
C PRO A 280 -4.98 20.32 -12.86
N SER A 281 -4.63 21.56 -13.19
CA SER A 281 -5.52 22.72 -13.10
C SER A 281 -6.48 22.83 -14.28
N GLU A 282 -6.28 22.07 -15.35
CA GLU A 282 -7.15 22.10 -16.52
C GLU A 282 -8.58 21.61 -16.22
N PRO A 283 -9.59 22.15 -16.93
CA PRO A 283 -10.96 21.70 -16.79
C PRO A 283 -11.10 20.22 -17.18
N SER A 284 -11.78 19.44 -16.33
CA SER A 284 -11.88 17.98 -16.47
C SER A 284 -12.38 17.49 -17.83
N LYS A 285 -13.19 18.31 -18.54
CA LYS A 285 -13.80 17.95 -19.83
C LYS A 285 -12.79 17.64 -20.94
N LEU A 286 -11.56 18.15 -20.87
CA LEU A 286 -10.55 17.94 -21.91
C LEU A 286 -10.01 16.50 -21.93
N ASN A 287 -10.01 15.83 -20.78
CA ASN A 287 -9.43 14.49 -20.59
C ASN A 287 -10.46 13.42 -20.19
N ASP A 288 -11.75 13.70 -20.38
CA ASP A 288 -12.89 12.84 -20.01
C ASP A 288 -13.14 11.68 -20.98
N LYS A 289 -12.17 11.36 -21.85
CA LYS A 289 -12.29 10.26 -22.80
C LYS A 289 -12.22 8.93 -22.05
N SER A 290 -13.19 8.07 -22.31
CA SER A 290 -13.20 6.69 -21.80
C SER A 290 -11.94 5.93 -22.24
N LEU A 291 -11.39 5.14 -21.33
CA LEU A 291 -10.19 4.34 -21.56
C LEU A 291 -10.52 2.96 -22.13
N SER A 292 -9.62 2.46 -22.99
CA SER A 292 -9.57 1.06 -23.42
C SER A 292 -8.13 0.58 -23.31
N LYS A 293 -7.94 -0.65 -22.81
CA LYS A 293 -6.62 -1.28 -22.80
C LYS A 293 -6.16 -1.50 -24.25
N LYS A 294 -4.92 -1.14 -24.54
CA LYS A 294 -4.26 -1.24 -25.86
C LYS A 294 -3.31 -2.41 -25.94
N THR A 295 -2.87 -2.91 -24.80
CA THR A 295 -1.95 -4.04 -24.68
C THR A 295 -2.45 -4.98 -23.59
N ASP A 296 -2.11 -6.26 -23.73
CA ASP A 296 -2.37 -7.30 -22.72
C ASP A 296 -1.13 -7.59 -21.87
N LYS A 297 -0.11 -6.71 -21.92
CA LYS A 297 1.11 -6.87 -21.13
C LYS A 297 0.83 -6.46 -19.69
N ASP A 298 0.98 -7.41 -18.78
CA ASP A 298 0.87 -7.16 -17.34
C ASP A 298 2.00 -6.28 -16.80
N PHE A 299 1.69 -5.56 -15.73
CA PHE A 299 2.71 -4.86 -14.95
C PHE A 299 3.56 -5.89 -14.19
N GLN A 300 4.87 -5.84 -14.42
CA GLN A 300 5.88 -6.55 -13.65
C GLN A 300 7.19 -5.79 -13.72
N SER A 301 7.77 -5.49 -12.56
CA SER A 301 9.10 -4.87 -12.47
C SER A 301 10.16 -5.80 -13.06
N GLU A 302 11.05 -5.24 -13.87
CA GLU A 302 12.21 -5.96 -14.42
C GLU A 302 13.25 -6.24 -13.32
N HIS A 303 13.18 -5.49 -12.22
CA HIS A 303 14.12 -5.54 -11.10
C HIS A 303 13.55 -6.22 -9.86
N LYS A 304 12.40 -6.90 -9.99
CA LYS A 304 11.72 -7.61 -8.91
C LYS A 304 12.64 -8.53 -8.09
N GLU A 305 13.42 -9.38 -8.74
CA GLU A 305 14.34 -10.30 -8.05
C GLU A 305 15.39 -9.52 -7.23
N LEU A 306 15.90 -8.41 -7.75
CA LEU A 306 16.87 -7.56 -7.05
C LEU A 306 16.25 -6.85 -5.83
N ILE A 307 14.99 -6.42 -5.94
CA ILE A 307 14.25 -5.73 -4.87
C ILE A 307 14.09 -6.64 -3.64
N PHE A 308 13.82 -7.93 -3.88
CA PHE A 308 13.55 -8.92 -2.83
C PHE A 308 14.74 -9.80 -2.45
N SER A 309 15.82 -9.79 -3.23
CA SER A 309 17.02 -10.57 -2.90
C SER A 309 17.82 -9.98 -1.74
N THR A 310 18.26 -10.86 -0.83
CA THR A 310 19.22 -10.55 0.23
C THR A 310 20.67 -10.60 -0.26
N ASN A 311 20.94 -11.35 -1.34
CA ASN A 311 22.26 -11.49 -1.94
C ASN A 311 22.22 -10.89 -3.35
N ARG A 312 22.69 -9.65 -3.48
CA ARG A 312 22.67 -8.92 -4.75
C ARG A 312 24.01 -9.06 -5.44
N ASP A 313 24.04 -9.73 -6.58
CA ASP A 313 25.25 -9.82 -7.38
C ASP A 313 25.54 -8.47 -8.08
N ARG A 314 26.82 -8.20 -8.37
CA ARG A 314 27.25 -6.91 -8.94
C ARG A 314 26.67 -6.64 -10.32
N GLU A 315 26.45 -7.67 -11.13
CA GLU A 315 25.93 -7.54 -12.49
C GLU A 315 24.48 -7.06 -12.47
N SER A 316 23.64 -7.65 -11.63
CA SER A 316 22.25 -7.22 -11.43
C SER A 316 22.16 -5.80 -10.87
N MET A 317 23.05 -5.44 -9.94
CA MET A 317 23.12 -4.07 -9.41
C MET A 317 23.51 -3.05 -10.49
N PHE A 318 24.41 -3.41 -11.40
CA PHE A 318 24.81 -2.54 -12.51
C PHE A 318 23.69 -2.35 -13.52
N LYS A 319 23.04 -3.45 -13.95
CA LYS A 319 21.90 -3.40 -14.87
C LYS A 319 20.79 -2.51 -14.32
N TYR A 320 20.54 -2.60 -13.02
CA TYR A 320 19.61 -1.71 -12.33
C TYR A 320 20.04 -0.25 -12.41
N TYR A 321 21.31 0.06 -12.11
CA TYR A 321 21.83 1.43 -12.18
C TYR A 321 21.72 2.01 -13.60
N GLU A 322 22.12 1.25 -14.62
CA GLU A 322 22.03 1.69 -16.02
C GLU A 322 20.58 1.92 -16.44
N SER A 323 19.67 1.01 -16.09
CA SER A 323 18.23 1.20 -16.30
C SER A 323 17.73 2.48 -15.62
N PHE A 324 18.12 2.70 -14.35
CA PHE A 324 17.71 3.88 -13.59
C PHE A 324 18.22 5.17 -14.24
N LYS A 325 19.51 5.20 -14.62
CA LYS A 325 20.15 6.31 -15.33
C LYS A 325 19.42 6.62 -16.63
N GLN A 326 19.11 5.61 -17.44
CA GLN A 326 18.37 5.78 -18.69
C GLN A 326 16.97 6.36 -18.46
N HIS A 327 16.25 5.87 -17.45
CA HIS A 327 14.94 6.42 -17.10
C HIS A 327 15.01 7.90 -16.70
N ILE A 328 16.00 8.29 -15.88
CA ILE A 328 16.19 9.70 -15.49
C ILE A 328 16.59 10.56 -16.69
N MET A 329 17.49 10.09 -17.56
CA MET A 329 17.87 10.81 -18.79
C MET A 329 16.69 11.01 -19.74
N ASN A 330 15.83 10.00 -19.89
CA ASN A 330 14.61 10.12 -20.70
C ASN A 330 13.65 11.13 -20.09
N LEU A 331 13.50 11.15 -18.76
CA LEU A 331 12.67 12.12 -18.06
C LEU A 331 13.17 13.56 -18.29
N ASP A 332 14.48 13.79 -18.21
CA ASP A 332 15.08 15.10 -18.46
C ASP A 332 14.92 15.53 -19.94
N ALA A 333 15.08 14.60 -20.88
CA ALA A 333 14.86 14.85 -22.30
C ALA A 333 13.39 15.22 -22.61
N GLU A 334 12.44 14.54 -21.96
CA GLU A 334 11.01 14.84 -22.03
C GLU A 334 10.71 16.25 -21.50
N GLN A 335 11.40 16.72 -20.44
CA GLN A 335 11.20 18.07 -19.90
C GLN A 335 11.83 19.17 -20.77
N HIS A 336 12.96 18.88 -21.43
CA HIS A 336 13.68 19.87 -22.23
C HIS A 336 13.12 20.09 -23.64
N SER A 337 12.34 19.15 -24.20
CA SER A 337 11.70 19.33 -25.51
C SER A 337 10.69 20.48 -25.57
N ASP A 338 10.20 20.97 -24.42
CA ASP A 338 9.27 22.09 -24.32
C ASP A 338 9.93 23.44 -24.01
N ASN A 339 11.21 23.49 -23.59
CA ASN A 339 11.87 24.76 -23.22
C ASN A 339 12.11 25.72 -24.41
N GLU A 340 11.87 25.28 -25.65
CA GLU A 340 11.84 26.19 -26.82
C GLU A 340 10.49 26.92 -26.96
N GLN A 341 9.45 26.56 -26.22
CA GLN A 341 8.15 27.21 -26.25
C GLN A 341 7.53 27.31 -24.85
N THR A 342 7.58 28.51 -24.26
CA THR A 342 6.91 28.99 -23.05
C THR A 342 7.72 28.97 -21.75
N ASN A 343 8.20 30.17 -21.40
CA ASN A 343 8.84 30.51 -20.13
C ASN A 343 7.77 31.00 -19.14
N GLU A 344 7.07 30.08 -18.47
CA GLU A 344 6.24 30.42 -17.29
C GLU A 344 6.44 29.38 -16.18
N ARG A 345 7.51 29.55 -15.39
CA ARG A 345 7.67 28.86 -14.10
C ARG A 345 6.59 29.34 -13.13
N SER A 346 5.51 28.58 -13.02
CA SER A 346 4.53 28.73 -11.94
C SER A 346 5.11 28.19 -10.63
N THR A 347 5.49 29.09 -9.72
CA THR A 347 5.84 28.74 -8.34
C THR A 347 4.57 28.37 -7.56
N ASN A 348 4.20 27.09 -7.59
CA ASN A 348 3.13 26.58 -6.73
C ASN A 348 3.62 26.51 -5.28
N LYS A 349 3.09 27.39 -4.42
CA LYS A 349 3.15 27.23 -2.96
C LYS A 349 2.29 26.03 -2.58
N TYR A 350 2.93 24.94 -2.16
CA TYR A 350 2.26 23.81 -1.53
C TYR A 350 2.12 24.09 -0.03
N GLU A 351 0.92 23.92 0.50
CA GLU A 351 0.71 23.69 1.93
C GLU A 351 1.23 22.27 2.24
N GLU A 352 2.39 22.20 2.90
CA GLU A 352 2.92 20.96 3.45
C GLU A 352 2.11 20.57 4.68
N GLU A 353 1.04 19.79 4.51
CA GLU A 353 0.58 18.93 5.60
C GLU A 353 1.65 17.86 5.82
N THR A 354 2.49 18.09 6.82
CA THR A 354 3.47 17.11 7.30
C THR A 354 2.72 15.90 7.84
N ILE A 355 2.59 14.86 7.02
CA ILE A 355 2.09 13.56 7.48
C ILE A 355 3.13 12.99 8.45
N LYS A 356 2.80 12.95 9.74
CA LYS A 356 3.57 12.15 10.72
C LYS A 356 3.46 10.68 10.31
N LEU A 357 4.48 10.19 9.63
CA LEU A 357 4.66 8.78 9.30
C LEU A 357 5.18 8.05 10.55
N GLU A 358 4.29 7.77 11.50
CA GLU A 358 4.56 6.78 12.55
C GLU A 358 4.20 5.39 11.99
N PHE A 359 5.20 4.67 11.48
CA PHE A 359 5.14 3.21 11.50
C PHE A 359 5.41 2.80 12.94
N GLN A 360 4.36 2.56 13.73
CA GLN A 360 4.54 1.85 14.97
C GLN A 360 4.89 0.39 14.61
N GLU A 361 6.08 -0.07 15.00
CA GLU A 361 6.56 -1.45 14.87
C GLU A 361 5.72 -2.48 15.67
N THR A 362 4.55 -2.11 16.20
CA THR A 362 4.02 -2.77 17.40
C THR A 362 2.93 -3.83 17.21
N ASP A 363 2.37 -4.08 16.02
CA ASP A 363 1.34 -5.13 15.88
C ASP A 363 1.67 -6.24 14.88
N VAL A 364 2.58 -6.04 13.93
CA VAL A 364 2.99 -7.12 13.01
C VAL A 364 3.80 -8.20 13.75
N SER A 365 4.70 -7.79 14.66
CA SER A 365 5.54 -8.72 15.43
C SER A 365 4.77 -9.50 16.50
N ARG A 366 3.64 -8.97 17.01
CA ARG A 366 2.79 -9.65 18.01
C ARG A 366 1.85 -10.69 17.37
N CYS A 367 1.32 -10.42 16.19
CA CYS A 367 0.52 -11.40 15.45
C CYS A 367 1.37 -12.58 14.91
N LEU A 368 2.69 -12.40 14.80
CA LEU A 368 3.63 -13.43 14.35
C LEU A 368 4.26 -14.23 15.50
N SER A 369 4.03 -13.86 16.77
CA SER A 369 4.83 -14.39 17.87
C SER A 369 4.30 -15.63 18.58
N ASP A 370 3.10 -16.15 18.29
CA ASP A 370 2.57 -17.26 19.11
C ASP A 370 2.21 -18.59 18.42
N ASP A 371 2.24 -18.76 17.08
CA ASP A 371 1.97 -20.12 16.53
C ASP A 371 2.55 -20.52 15.16
N THR A 372 3.47 -19.77 14.57
CA THR A 372 4.07 -20.16 13.27
C THR A 372 5.58 -19.94 13.23
N ARG A 373 6.34 -20.81 13.88
CA ARG A 373 7.72 -21.11 13.48
C ARG A 373 7.69 -22.21 12.41
N PRO A 374 8.06 -21.95 11.14
CA PRO A 374 8.28 -23.03 10.19
C PRO A 374 9.49 -23.85 10.64
N ALA A 375 9.31 -25.16 10.71
CA ALA A 375 10.33 -26.16 11.01
C ALA A 375 11.38 -26.27 9.89
N LEU A 376 12.22 -25.25 9.70
CA LEU A 376 13.29 -25.23 8.69
C LEU A 376 14.72 -25.12 9.28
N VAL A 377 14.92 -25.46 10.56
CA VAL A 377 16.26 -25.41 11.19
C VAL A 377 16.76 -26.78 11.69
N GLN A 378 15.99 -27.88 11.60
CA GLN A 378 16.44 -29.19 12.14
C GLN A 378 16.96 -30.23 11.12
N LEU A 379 17.08 -29.92 9.83
CA LEU A 379 17.60 -30.87 8.83
C LEU A 379 19.04 -30.61 8.34
N ARG A 380 19.86 -29.88 9.11
CA ARG A 380 21.29 -29.65 8.79
C ARG A 380 22.29 -30.04 9.90
N ARG A 381 21.87 -30.76 10.93
CA ARG A 381 22.77 -31.26 12.00
C ARG A 381 22.66 -32.77 12.21
N SER A 382 22.87 -33.55 11.17
CA SER A 382 23.07 -35.00 11.28
C SER A 382 23.90 -35.56 10.12
N SER A 383 24.98 -34.88 9.76
CA SER A 383 25.99 -35.43 8.85
C SER A 383 27.32 -34.70 8.99
N ARG A 384 28.00 -34.87 10.14
CA ARG A 384 29.46 -34.69 10.33
C ARG A 384 29.84 -34.92 11.80
N SER A 385 30.03 -36.18 12.18
CA SER A 385 30.97 -36.53 13.25
C SER A 385 31.45 -37.97 13.06
N SER A 386 32.44 -38.15 12.19
CA SER A 386 33.27 -39.34 12.17
C SER A 386 34.70 -38.91 11.88
N LYS A 387 35.63 -39.40 12.73
CA LYS A 387 37.08 -39.13 12.82
C LYS A 387 37.39 -37.91 13.70
N GLY A 388 38.15 -38.00 14.79
CA GLY A 388 38.95 -39.07 15.37
C GLY A 388 40.12 -38.43 16.13
N SER A 389 40.31 -38.82 17.39
CA SER A 389 41.51 -38.57 18.21
C SER A 389 41.28 -39.35 19.52
N SER A 390 41.73 -40.60 19.65
CA SER A 390 43.07 -41.03 20.04
C SER A 390 43.51 -40.55 21.43
N VAL A 391 43.79 -41.55 22.28
CA VAL A 391 44.84 -41.64 23.31
C VAL A 391 44.45 -41.44 24.79
N GLU A 392 44.60 -42.55 25.54
CA GLU A 392 45.03 -42.78 26.95
C GLU A 392 44.28 -42.04 28.08
N LEU A 393 43.85 -42.66 29.18
CA LEU A 393 44.38 -43.78 29.98
C LEU A 393 43.23 -44.48 30.71
#